data_AF-A0A954L7D7-F1
#
_entry.id   AF-A0A954L7D7-F1
#
_cell.length_a   1.000
_cell.length_b   1.000
_cell.length_c   1.000
_cell.angle_alpha   90.00
_cell.angle_beta   90.00
_cell.angle_gamma   90.00
#
_symmetry.space_group_name_H-M   'P 1'
#
loop_
_entity.id
_entity.type
_entity.pdbx_description
1 polymer ?
#
loop_
_entity_poly.entity_id
_entity_poly.type
_entity_poly.pdbx_seq_one_letter_code
_entity_poly.pdbx_strand_id
1 'polypeptide(L)'
;MSGSVSVDEFVGLSAALTGFSAEELQGTGLCESHYRDVAKIIGGRIFGRLLLTWQQVTVECGSENEAALNRKLKSAILESPLMGPVARNLVTLWYTGNWNQLPRDWRDTYGATADDSTRVMSAEAYREGLIWRAIGGHPPAAKSTGFGSWSFPVPGAEPLQAVAQEQRSHPKAAKRTRRK
;
A
#
# COMPACT_ATOMS: atom_id res chain seq x y z
N MET A 1 -14.86 -11.76 -24.34
CA MET A 1 -14.64 -12.37 -23.01
C MET A 1 -15.24 -11.41 -22.01
N SER A 2 -16.38 -11.74 -21.41
CA SER A 2 -16.97 -10.89 -20.37
C SER A 2 -16.06 -10.97 -19.15
N GLY A 3 -15.35 -9.87 -18.84
CA GLY A 3 -14.49 -9.79 -17.66
C GLY A 3 -15.30 -10.06 -16.40
N SER A 4 -15.09 -11.21 -15.77
CA SER A 4 -15.69 -11.50 -14.47
C SER A 4 -14.90 -10.77 -13.40
N VAL A 5 -15.58 -9.91 -12.65
CA VAL A 5 -15.00 -9.21 -11.51
C VAL A 5 -14.74 -10.23 -10.39
N SER A 6 -13.48 -10.40 -10.00
CA SER A 6 -13.05 -11.38 -9.02
C SER A 6 -12.24 -10.75 -7.88
N VAL A 7 -12.02 -11.53 -6.82
CA VAL A 7 -11.16 -11.14 -5.70
C VAL A 7 -9.71 -11.02 -6.16
N ASP A 8 -9.27 -11.86 -7.11
CA ASP A 8 -7.92 -11.78 -7.68
C ASP A 8 -7.66 -10.44 -8.40
N GLU A 9 -8.64 -9.94 -9.15
CA GLU A 9 -8.54 -8.61 -9.80
C GLU A 9 -8.45 -7.49 -8.75
N PHE A 10 -9.22 -7.61 -7.66
CA PHE A 10 -9.15 -6.67 -6.55
C PHE A 10 -7.80 -6.70 -5.83
N VAL A 11 -7.23 -7.89 -5.62
CA VAL A 11 -5.91 -8.06 -5.02
C VAL A 11 -4.83 -7.50 -5.94
N GLY A 12 -4.92 -7.76 -7.26
CA GLY A 12 -3.99 -7.20 -8.25
C GLY A 12 -4.00 -5.67 -8.27
N LEU A 13 -5.19 -5.05 -8.29
CA LEU A 13 -5.33 -3.60 -8.19
C LEU A 13 -4.75 -3.08 -6.86
N SER A 14 -5.08 -3.74 -5.76
CA SER A 14 -4.61 -3.35 -4.43
C SER A 14 -3.08 -3.42 -4.32
N ALA A 15 -2.46 -4.46 -4.89
CA ALA A 15 -1.02 -4.61 -4.93
C ALA A 15 -0.37 -3.45 -5.71
N ALA A 16 -0.89 -3.14 -6.90
CA ALA A 16 -0.38 -2.03 -7.70
C ALA A 16 -0.57 -0.65 -7.03
N LEU A 17 -1.65 -0.46 -6.27
CA LEU A 17 -1.90 0.80 -5.55
C LEU A 17 -1.06 0.98 -4.28
N THR A 18 -0.70 -0.12 -3.61
CA THR A 18 0.00 -0.08 -2.31
C THR A 18 1.50 -0.34 -2.43
N GLY A 19 1.95 -0.97 -3.51
CA GLY A 19 3.34 -1.42 -3.67
C GLY A 19 3.68 -2.70 -2.91
N PHE A 20 2.70 -3.32 -2.22
CA PHE A 20 2.84 -4.65 -1.63
C PHE A 20 2.47 -5.74 -2.64
N SER A 21 3.09 -6.91 -2.55
CA SER A 21 2.80 -8.02 -3.45
C SER A 21 1.43 -8.64 -3.18
N ALA A 22 0.86 -9.35 -4.15
CA ALA A 22 -0.41 -10.06 -3.98
C ALA A 22 -0.34 -11.08 -2.84
N GLU A 23 0.80 -11.76 -2.70
CA GLU A 23 1.06 -12.74 -1.64
C GLU A 23 1.10 -12.06 -0.26
N GLU A 24 1.72 -10.88 -0.17
CA GLU A 24 1.74 -10.09 1.06
C GLU A 24 0.33 -9.65 1.48
N LEU A 25 -0.50 -9.22 0.52
CA LEU A 25 -1.89 -8.87 0.78
C LEU A 25 -2.71 -10.10 1.19
N GLN A 26 -2.54 -11.24 0.51
CA GLN A 26 -3.20 -12.50 0.88
C GLN A 26 -2.82 -12.94 2.31
N GLY A 27 -1.55 -12.75 2.69
CA GLY A 27 -1.05 -13.07 4.03
C GLY A 27 -1.74 -12.30 5.17
N THR A 28 -2.41 -11.19 4.88
CA THR A 28 -3.23 -10.46 5.87
C THR A 28 -4.52 -11.17 6.23
N GLY A 29 -5.03 -12.05 5.36
CA GLY A 29 -6.36 -12.65 5.47
C GLY A 29 -7.52 -11.67 5.21
N LEU A 30 -7.25 -10.44 4.75
CA LEU A 30 -8.27 -9.39 4.60
C LEU A 30 -8.85 -9.25 3.18
N CYS A 31 -8.29 -9.95 2.17
CA CYS A 31 -8.66 -9.75 0.76
C CYS A 31 -10.17 -9.90 0.51
N GLU A 32 -10.78 -10.97 1.02
CA GLU A 32 -12.21 -11.26 0.85
C GLU A 32 -13.12 -10.31 1.62
N SER A 33 -12.74 -9.91 2.84
CA SER A 33 -13.49 -8.91 3.60
C SER A 33 -13.43 -7.54 2.91
N HIS A 34 -12.24 -7.08 2.56
CA HIS A 34 -12.07 -5.79 1.88
C HIS A 34 -12.77 -5.77 0.52
N TYR A 35 -12.71 -6.85 -0.26
CA TYR A 35 -13.46 -6.97 -1.52
C TYR A 35 -14.96 -6.74 -1.30
N ARG A 36 -15.57 -7.48 -0.36
CA ARG A 36 -17.01 -7.38 -0.07
C ARG A 36 -17.38 -6.03 0.52
N ASP A 37 -16.59 -5.52 1.45
CA ASP A 37 -16.85 -4.26 2.14
C ASP A 37 -16.79 -3.08 1.17
N VAL A 38 -15.75 -3.00 0.34
CA VAL A 38 -15.61 -1.93 -0.64
C VAL A 38 -16.74 -2.02 -1.67
N ALA A 39 -17.06 -3.22 -2.17
CA ALA A 39 -18.18 -3.41 -3.08
C ALA A 39 -19.52 -2.95 -2.50
N LYS A 40 -19.74 -3.20 -1.21
CA LYS A 40 -20.93 -2.75 -0.47
C LYS A 40 -20.94 -1.23 -0.31
N ILE A 41 -19.82 -0.63 0.10
CA ILE A 41 -19.73 0.80 0.42
C ILE A 41 -19.89 1.67 -0.83
N ILE A 42 -19.23 1.34 -1.95
CA ILE A 42 -19.27 2.17 -3.17
C ILE A 42 -20.35 1.72 -4.17
N GLY A 43 -20.98 0.57 -3.91
CA GLY A 43 -21.98 -0.04 -4.78
C GLY A 43 -21.40 -0.78 -5.98
N GLY A 44 -22.08 -1.86 -6.37
CA GLY A 44 -21.60 -2.80 -7.40
C GLY A 44 -21.32 -2.19 -8.77
N ARG A 45 -22.01 -1.11 -9.16
CA ARG A 45 -21.76 -0.42 -10.44
C ARG A 45 -20.38 0.25 -10.47
N ILE A 46 -20.05 1.02 -9.43
CA ILE A 46 -18.77 1.74 -9.35
C ILE A 46 -17.64 0.74 -9.11
N PHE A 47 -17.87 -0.23 -8.23
CA PHE A 47 -16.91 -1.30 -7.95
C PHE A 47 -16.59 -2.16 -9.18
N GLY A 48 -17.61 -2.59 -9.91
CA GLY A 48 -17.41 -3.35 -11.16
C GLY A 48 -16.67 -2.52 -12.21
N ARG A 49 -16.98 -1.23 -12.35
CA ARG A 49 -16.26 -0.34 -13.28
C ARG A 49 -14.80 -0.17 -12.89
N LEU A 50 -14.49 -0.05 -11.60
CA LEU A 50 -13.12 0.03 -11.10
C LEU A 50 -12.31 -1.21 -11.50
N LEU A 51 -12.85 -2.41 -11.24
CA LEU A 51 -12.12 -3.66 -11.50
C LEU A 51 -12.05 -4.00 -13.00
N LEU A 52 -13.07 -3.67 -13.79
CA LEU A 52 -13.00 -3.76 -15.25
C LEU A 52 -11.97 -2.79 -15.84
N THR A 53 -11.85 -1.57 -15.29
CA THR A 53 -10.82 -0.61 -15.71
C THR A 53 -9.43 -1.13 -15.39
N TRP A 54 -9.25 -1.73 -14.21
CA TRP A 54 -7.99 -2.38 -13.84
C TRP A 54 -7.63 -3.52 -14.80
N GLN A 55 -8.56 -4.43 -15.09
CA GLN A 55 -8.35 -5.52 -16.02
C GLN A 55 -7.96 -5.02 -17.43
N GLN A 56 -8.57 -3.93 -17.89
CA GLN A 56 -8.19 -3.32 -19.17
C GLN A 56 -6.76 -2.76 -19.13
N VAL A 57 -6.36 -2.12 -18.02
CA VAL A 57 -5.01 -1.59 -17.83
C VAL A 57 -3.97 -2.71 -17.85
N THR A 58 -4.23 -3.84 -17.20
CA THR A 58 -3.30 -4.98 -17.15
C THR A 58 -3.16 -5.65 -18.52
N VAL A 59 -4.26 -5.84 -19.25
CA VAL A 59 -4.25 -6.39 -20.61
C VAL A 59 -3.48 -5.49 -21.59
N GLU A 60 -3.65 -4.17 -21.50
CA GLU A 60 -2.96 -3.22 -22.40
C GLU A 60 -1.46 -3.12 -22.15
N CYS A 61 -1.01 -3.25 -20.90
CA CYS A 61 0.39 -3.02 -20.53
C CYS A 61 1.24 -4.30 -20.52
N GLY A 62 0.63 -5.46 -20.29
CA GLY A 62 1.33 -6.71 -20.01
C GLY A 62 2.06 -6.70 -18.65
N SER A 63 2.56 -7.86 -18.23
CA SER A 63 3.17 -8.06 -16.91
C SER A 63 4.60 -7.52 -16.77
N GLU A 64 5.28 -7.20 -17.88
CA GLU A 64 6.72 -6.90 -17.88
C GLU A 64 7.06 -5.40 -17.88
N ASN A 65 6.07 -4.51 -18.04
CA ASN A 65 6.28 -3.08 -18.18
C ASN A 65 5.67 -2.27 -17.03
N GLU A 66 6.29 -2.37 -15.86
CA GLU A 66 5.84 -1.69 -14.63
C GLU A 66 5.70 -0.17 -14.82
N ALA A 67 6.62 0.47 -15.54
CA ALA A 67 6.56 1.91 -15.79
C ALA A 67 5.35 2.29 -16.67
N ALA A 68 5.00 1.48 -17.67
CA ALA A 68 3.79 1.69 -18.47
C ALA A 68 2.52 1.44 -17.64
N LEU A 69 2.51 0.36 -16.85
CA LEU A 69 1.42 0.02 -15.93
C LEU A 69 1.15 1.18 -14.97
N ASN A 70 2.18 1.72 -14.32
CA ASN A 70 2.05 2.84 -13.38
C ASN A 70 1.50 4.10 -14.05
N ARG A 71 1.95 4.42 -15.27
CA ARG A 71 1.41 5.56 -16.03
C ARG A 71 -0.07 5.36 -16.37
N LYS A 72 -0.48 4.15 -16.76
CA LYS A 72 -1.87 3.82 -17.11
C LYS A 72 -2.77 3.72 -15.89
N LEU A 73 -2.32 3.11 -14.80
CA LEU A 73 -3.02 3.10 -13.51
C LEU A 73 -3.30 4.54 -13.04
N LYS A 74 -2.29 5.41 -13.14
CA LYS A 74 -2.43 6.82 -12.78
C LYS A 74 -3.52 7.51 -13.61
N SER A 75 -3.41 7.46 -14.94
CA SER A 75 -4.33 8.20 -15.81
C SER A 75 -5.74 7.59 -15.87
N ALA A 76 -5.87 6.27 -15.85
CA ALA A 76 -7.16 5.60 -15.97
C ALA A 76 -7.94 5.55 -14.65
N ILE A 77 -7.26 5.41 -13.51
CA ILE A 77 -7.89 5.19 -12.19
C ILE A 77 -7.67 6.38 -11.27
N LEU A 78 -6.42 6.76 -10.96
CA LEU A 78 -6.15 7.77 -9.92
C LEU A 78 -6.57 9.19 -10.32
N GLU A 79 -6.48 9.53 -11.61
CA GLU A 79 -6.90 10.82 -12.16
C GLU A 79 -8.40 10.86 -12.52
N SER A 80 -9.09 9.71 -12.44
CA SER A 80 -10.54 9.65 -12.68
C SER A 80 -11.31 10.36 -11.57
N PRO A 81 -12.25 11.27 -11.89
CA PRO A 81 -13.14 11.85 -10.88
C PRO A 81 -14.01 10.81 -10.16
N LEU A 82 -14.40 9.74 -10.86
CA LEU A 82 -15.22 8.65 -10.32
C LEU A 82 -14.39 7.69 -9.47
N MET A 83 -13.23 7.24 -9.97
CA MET A 83 -12.47 6.14 -9.36
C MET A 83 -11.31 6.62 -8.47
N GLY A 84 -10.79 7.82 -8.70
CA GLY A 84 -9.62 8.34 -7.99
C GLY A 84 -9.84 8.47 -6.48
N PRO A 85 -10.94 9.10 -6.01
CA PRO A 85 -11.24 9.15 -4.58
C PRO A 85 -11.40 7.76 -3.95
N VAL A 86 -12.04 6.82 -4.64
CA VAL A 86 -12.19 5.43 -4.20
C VAL A 86 -10.82 4.74 -4.09
N ALA A 87 -9.97 4.85 -5.11
CA ALA A 87 -8.65 4.22 -5.13
C ALA A 87 -7.74 4.76 -4.04
N ARG A 88 -7.74 6.07 -3.79
CA ARG A 88 -6.98 6.66 -2.66
C ARG A 88 -7.49 6.18 -1.31
N ASN A 89 -8.81 6.06 -1.15
CA ASN A 89 -9.39 5.58 0.09
C ASN A 89 -9.13 4.08 0.30
N LEU A 90 -9.08 3.29 -0.78
CA LEU A 90 -8.65 1.90 -0.75
C LEU A 90 -7.19 1.78 -0.26
N VAL A 91 -6.30 2.68 -0.69
CA VAL A 91 -4.93 2.76 -0.13
C VAL A 91 -4.99 3.07 1.37
N THR A 92 -5.79 4.04 1.80
CA THR A 92 -5.92 4.35 3.23
C THR A 92 -6.46 3.16 4.03
N LEU A 93 -7.46 2.45 3.49
CA LEU A 93 -8.00 1.24 4.09
C LEU A 93 -6.92 0.17 4.29
N TRP A 94 -6.13 -0.12 3.26
CA TRP A 94 -5.05 -1.10 3.35
C TRP A 94 -3.99 -0.71 4.38
N TYR A 95 -3.57 0.54 4.40
CA TYR A 95 -2.50 0.97 5.30
C TYR A 95 -2.96 1.06 6.76
N THR A 96 -4.20 1.48 7.01
CA THR A 96 -4.65 1.88 8.36
C THR A 96 -5.77 1.02 8.93
N GLY A 97 -6.43 0.20 8.10
CA GLY A 97 -7.65 -0.51 8.45
C GLY A 97 -8.91 0.38 8.54
N ASN A 98 -8.78 1.66 8.20
CA ASN A 98 -9.85 2.64 8.29
C ASN A 98 -10.39 3.03 6.91
N TRP A 99 -11.71 2.99 6.76
CA TRP A 99 -12.39 3.64 5.65
C TRP A 99 -12.70 5.09 6.03
N ASN A 100 -12.39 6.05 5.17
CA ASN A 100 -12.85 7.43 5.33
C ASN A 100 -14.07 7.64 4.47
N GLN A 101 -15.07 8.36 4.96
CA GLN A 101 -16.21 8.74 4.13
C GLN A 101 -15.72 9.47 2.86
N LEU A 102 -16.27 9.12 1.70
CA LEU A 102 -15.86 9.74 0.44
C LEU A 102 -16.14 11.25 0.42
N PRO A 103 -15.37 12.04 -0.34
CA PRO A 103 -15.54 13.49 -0.40
C PRO A 103 -16.97 13.90 -0.74
N ARG A 104 -17.46 14.99 -0.14
CA ARG A 104 -18.84 15.46 -0.32
C ARG A 104 -19.17 15.67 -1.80
N ASP A 105 -18.31 16.35 -2.54
CA ASP A 105 -18.55 16.63 -3.98
C ASP A 105 -18.64 15.35 -4.82
N TRP A 106 -17.89 14.30 -4.44
CA TRP A 106 -17.98 12.99 -5.07
C TRP A 106 -19.34 12.34 -4.80
N ARG A 107 -19.80 12.37 -3.54
CA ARG A 107 -21.09 11.80 -3.13
C ARG A 107 -22.27 12.54 -3.73
N ASP A 108 -22.20 13.87 -3.82
CA ASP A 108 -23.22 14.70 -4.47
C ASP A 108 -23.34 14.36 -5.97
N THR A 109 -22.24 13.95 -6.61
CA THR A 109 -22.19 13.63 -8.04
C THR A 109 -22.57 12.18 -8.37
N TYR A 110 -22.05 11.22 -7.59
CA TYR A 110 -22.13 9.79 -7.91
C TYR A 110 -23.05 8.98 -6.98
N GLY A 111 -23.57 9.64 -5.94
CA GLY A 111 -24.34 9.01 -4.87
C GLY A 111 -23.45 8.40 -3.79
N ALA A 112 -24.05 8.10 -2.65
CA ALA A 112 -23.41 7.39 -1.55
C ALA A 112 -24.34 6.32 -1.01
N THR A 113 -23.78 5.22 -0.52
CA THR A 113 -24.53 4.23 0.24
C THR A 113 -24.57 4.65 1.71
N ALA A 114 -25.50 4.06 2.48
CA ALA A 114 -25.53 4.27 3.93
C ALA A 114 -24.28 3.70 4.65
N ASP A 115 -23.55 2.79 3.99
CA ASP A 115 -22.32 2.21 4.53
C ASP A 115 -21.08 3.11 4.36
N ASP A 116 -21.15 4.16 3.53
CA ASP A 116 -20.06 5.13 3.33
C ASP A 116 -19.93 6.11 4.51
N SER A 117 -19.23 5.66 5.55
CA SER A 117 -18.98 6.40 6.78
C SER A 117 -17.53 6.20 7.25
N THR A 118 -16.96 7.22 7.92
CA THR A 118 -15.61 7.11 8.47
C THR A 118 -15.58 6.16 9.65
N ARG A 119 -14.89 5.03 9.51
CA ARG A 119 -14.80 3.99 10.55
C ARG A 119 -13.63 3.02 10.34
N VAL A 120 -13.18 2.43 11.43
CA VAL A 120 -12.35 1.22 11.39
C VAL A 120 -13.21 0.06 10.89
N MET A 121 -12.74 -0.65 9.86
CA MET A 121 -13.53 -1.69 9.21
C MET A 121 -13.69 -2.94 10.08
N SER A 122 -12.62 -3.33 10.76
CA SER A 122 -12.62 -4.42 11.74
C SER A 122 -11.39 -4.33 12.64
N ALA A 123 -11.39 -5.08 13.75
CA ALA A 123 -10.21 -5.22 14.59
C ALA A 123 -9.04 -5.83 13.80
N GLU A 124 -9.32 -6.81 12.94
CA GLU A 124 -8.38 -7.46 12.04
C GLU A 124 -7.76 -6.45 11.07
N ALA A 125 -8.56 -5.57 10.47
CA ALA A 125 -8.09 -4.54 9.54
C ALA A 125 -7.09 -3.58 10.20
N TYR A 126 -7.34 -3.20 11.45
CA TYR A 126 -6.39 -2.39 12.24
C TYR A 126 -5.10 -3.16 12.55
N ARG A 127 -5.21 -4.44 12.94
CA ARG A 127 -4.06 -5.27 13.31
C ARG A 127 -3.13 -5.59 12.15
N GLU A 128 -3.70 -5.86 10.98
CA GLU A 128 -2.96 -6.23 9.77
C GLU A 128 -2.77 -5.04 8.80
N GLY A 129 -3.00 -3.81 9.27
CA GLY A 129 -2.76 -2.60 8.48
C GLY A 129 -1.32 -2.55 7.96
N LEU A 130 -1.15 -2.28 6.67
CA LEU A 130 0.15 -2.34 6.00
C LEU A 130 1.17 -1.33 6.55
N ILE A 131 0.70 -0.27 7.22
CA ILE A 131 1.58 0.72 7.85
C ILE A 131 2.54 0.07 8.84
N TRP A 132 2.11 -0.95 9.59
CA TRP A 132 2.95 -1.60 10.59
C TRP A 132 4.13 -2.29 9.94
N ARG A 133 3.89 -2.99 8.83
CA ARG A 133 4.95 -3.64 8.07
C ARG A 133 5.85 -2.62 7.37
N ALA A 134 5.27 -1.57 6.80
CA ALA A 134 6.01 -0.52 6.09
C ALA A 134 7.02 0.22 6.99
N ILE A 135 6.69 0.41 8.28
CA ILE A 135 7.55 1.09 9.25
C ILE A 135 8.38 0.14 10.13
N GLY A 136 8.30 -1.18 9.90
CA GLY A 136 8.97 -2.18 10.73
C GLY A 136 8.46 -2.24 12.18
N GLY A 137 7.20 -1.85 12.40
CA GLY A 137 6.56 -1.76 13.70
C GLY A 137 5.50 -2.86 13.93
N HIS A 138 4.68 -2.65 14.96
CA HIS A 138 3.56 -3.53 15.29
C HIS A 138 2.35 -2.70 15.74
N PRO A 139 1.11 -3.19 15.56
CA PRO A 139 -0.08 -2.49 16.02
C PRO A 139 -0.05 -2.31 17.54
N PRO A 140 -0.20 -1.06 18.03
CA PRO A 140 -0.41 -0.79 19.44
C PRO A 140 -1.58 -1.58 20.00
N ALA A 141 -1.43 -2.11 21.22
CA ALA A 141 -2.44 -2.84 21.96
C ALA A 141 -2.98 -4.14 21.34
N ALA A 142 -2.39 -4.65 20.24
CA ALA A 142 -2.89 -5.86 19.58
C ALA A 142 -1.84 -6.94 19.27
N LYS A 143 -0.55 -6.56 19.14
CA LYS A 143 0.58 -7.49 19.01
C LYS A 143 1.74 -6.98 19.88
N SER A 144 1.65 -7.19 21.20
CA SER A 144 2.72 -6.75 22.11
C SER A 144 4.00 -7.55 21.88
N THR A 145 5.12 -6.85 21.71
CA THR A 145 6.45 -7.44 21.52
C THR A 145 7.14 -7.88 22.84
N GLY A 146 6.41 -7.82 23.96
CA GLY A 146 6.93 -8.07 25.32
C GLY A 146 7.47 -6.81 25.99
N PHE A 147 7.57 -6.82 27.32
CA PHE A 147 8.18 -5.73 28.09
C PHE A 147 9.67 -5.63 27.77
N GLY A 148 10.18 -4.42 27.53
CA GLY A 148 11.59 -4.18 27.24
C GLY A 148 11.98 -4.39 25.77
N SER A 149 11.05 -4.72 24.87
CA SER A 149 11.35 -4.87 23.44
C SER A 149 11.91 -3.60 22.80
N TRP A 150 11.54 -2.44 23.33
CA TRP A 150 12.03 -1.13 22.92
C TRP A 150 13.52 -0.89 23.19
N SER A 151 14.20 -1.73 23.99
CA SER A 151 15.65 -1.60 24.21
C SER A 151 16.49 -2.22 23.11
N PHE A 152 15.89 -3.01 22.21
CA PHE A 152 16.59 -3.64 21.09
C PHE A 152 16.50 -2.77 19.84
N PRO A 153 17.56 -2.72 19.02
CA PRO A 153 17.48 -2.04 17.73
C PRO A 153 16.44 -2.72 16.84
N VAL A 154 15.67 -1.91 16.10
CA VAL A 154 14.74 -2.46 15.11
C VAL A 154 15.53 -3.19 14.01
N PRO A 155 15.06 -4.34 13.51
CA PRO A 155 15.74 -5.03 12.41
C PRO A 155 15.99 -4.09 11.23
N GLY A 156 17.24 -3.99 10.77
CA GLY A 156 17.64 -3.11 9.67
C GLY A 156 18.06 -1.69 10.10
N ALA A 157 17.91 -1.29 11.36
CA ALA A 157 18.53 -0.08 11.90
C ALA A 157 19.99 -0.35 12.29
N GLU A 158 20.84 -0.60 11.28
CA GLU A 158 22.29 -0.59 11.51
C GLU A 158 22.72 0.80 12.02
N PRO A 159 23.54 0.89 13.08
CA PRO A 159 24.00 2.17 13.59
C PRO A 159 24.72 2.95 12.47
N LEU A 160 24.32 4.20 12.28
CA LEU A 160 24.89 5.12 11.27
C LEU A 160 26.43 5.28 11.34
N GLN A 161 27.08 4.73 12.37
CA GLN A 161 28.52 4.82 12.57
C GLN A 161 29.36 3.80 11.80
N ALA A 162 28.78 2.71 11.27
CA ALA A 162 29.54 1.70 10.54
C ALA A 162 30.08 2.21 9.18
N VAL A 163 29.41 3.18 8.54
CA VAL A 163 29.77 3.69 7.21
C VAL A 163 30.95 4.69 7.26
N ALA A 164 31.21 5.30 8.42
CA ALA A 164 32.25 6.33 8.55
C ALA A 164 33.67 5.77 8.79
N GLN A 165 33.79 4.52 9.23
CA GLN A 165 35.10 3.93 9.57
C GLN A 165 35.84 3.37 8.36
N GLU A 166 35.14 2.93 7.31
CA GLU A 166 35.75 2.34 6.13
C GLU A 166 36.37 3.38 5.18
N GLN A 167 35.89 4.63 5.20
CA GLN A 167 36.48 5.72 4.39
C GLN A 167 37.75 6.36 4.99
N ARG A 168 38.10 6.04 6.25
CA ARG A 168 39.26 6.64 6.94
C ARG A 168 40.56 5.82 6.84
N SER A 169 40.53 4.63 6.24
CA SER A 169 41.66 3.70 6.19
C SER A 169 42.51 3.81 4.90
N HIS A 170 42.55 4.97 4.24
CA HIS A 170 43.58 5.25 3.23
C HIS A 170 44.96 5.46 3.89
N PRO A 171 46.03 4.79 3.43
CA PRO A 171 47.33 4.84 4.09
C PRO A 171 48.02 6.20 3.90
N LYS A 172 48.55 6.78 4.98
CA LYS A 172 49.36 8.01 4.93
C LYS A 172 50.67 7.77 4.18
N ALA A 173 50.89 8.53 3.10
CA ALA A 173 52.13 8.53 2.33
C ALA A 173 53.36 8.85 3.20
N ALA A 174 54.41 8.03 3.05
CA ALA A 174 55.69 8.18 3.73
C ALA A 174 56.38 9.49 3.33
N LYS A 175 56.85 10.26 4.33
CA LYS A 175 57.63 11.49 4.12
C LYS A 175 58.98 11.14 3.48
N ARG A 176 59.21 11.61 2.25
CA ARG A 176 60.51 11.59 1.57
C ARG A 176 61.48 12.53 2.28
N THR A 177 62.45 11.97 2.99
CA THR A 177 63.59 12.69 3.56
C THR A 177 64.52 13.15 2.43
N ARG A 178 64.67 14.47 2.27
CA ARG A 178 65.65 15.07 1.35
C ARG A 178 66.98 15.20 2.11
N ARG A 179 67.99 14.39 1.76
CA ARG A 179 69.39 14.64 2.18
C ARG A 179 70.09 15.49 1.11
N LYS A 180 70.97 16.36 1.62
CA LYS A 180 71.77 17.38 0.90
C LYS A 180 72.57 16.79 -0.24
#